data_AF-A0A958Z7B9-F1
#
_entry.id   AF-A0A958Z7B9-F1
#
_cell.length_a   1.000
_cell.length_b   1.000
_cell.length_c   1.000
_cell.angle_alpha   90.00
_cell.angle_beta   90.00
_cell.angle_gamma   90.00
#
_symmetry.space_group_name_H-M   'P 1'
#
loop_
_entity.id
_entity.type
_entity.pdbx_description
1 polymer ?
#
loop_
_entity_poly.entity_id
_entity_poly.type
_entity_poly.pdbx_seq_one_letter_code
_entity_poly.pdbx_strand_id
1 'polypeptide(L)'
;MTELTLTTPALLFSAISLIMLAYTNRFLAYAAVVRNLHDKYLEKKDKRYIKQIENIKKRLYLTRSMQIFGISSLLLCVLTMFLIYIEQQTLAVWIFGVALVLLIISLFLLILEIQISVKALEHHISDIEDNQ
;
A
#
# COMPACT_ATOMS: atom_id res chain seq x y z
N MET A 1 32.31 -8.32 -9.75
CA MET A 1 31.36 -7.39 -9.09
C MET A 1 30.31 -7.06 -10.12
N THR A 2 29.05 -7.44 -9.90
CA THR A 2 27.94 -7.17 -10.83
C THR A 2 27.69 -5.66 -10.89
N GLU A 3 27.96 -5.04 -12.03
CA GLU A 3 27.69 -3.61 -12.23
C GLU A 3 26.18 -3.37 -12.14
N LEU A 4 25.77 -2.47 -11.25
CA LEU A 4 24.39 -2.02 -11.17
C LEU A 4 24.12 -1.14 -12.39
N THR A 5 23.48 -1.70 -13.41
CA THR A 5 23.16 -0.98 -14.65
C THR A 5 21.91 -0.14 -14.48
N LEU A 6 21.81 0.97 -15.21
CA LEU A 6 20.64 1.86 -15.26
C LEU A 6 19.32 1.13 -15.59
N THR A 7 19.38 -0.05 -16.20
CA THR A 7 18.20 -0.86 -16.54
C THR A 7 17.56 -1.52 -15.32
N THR A 8 18.33 -1.81 -14.25
CA THR A 8 17.82 -2.51 -13.06
C THR A 8 16.84 -1.65 -12.26
N PRO A 9 17.13 -0.37 -11.94
CA PRO A 9 16.16 0.51 -11.30
C PRO A 9 15.00 0.90 -12.25
N ALA A 10 15.20 0.88 -13.57
CA ALA A 10 14.16 1.23 -14.55
C ALA A 10 13.03 0.18 -14.61
N LEU A 11 13.37 -1.11 -14.50
CA LEU A 11 12.38 -2.19 -14.41
C LEU A 11 11.55 -2.13 -13.11
N LEU A 12 12.14 -1.66 -12.01
CA LEU A 12 11.41 -1.48 -10.76
C LEU A 12 10.41 -0.33 -10.84
N PHE A 13 10.71 0.73 -11.60
CA PHE A 13 9.81 1.87 -11.75
C PHE A 13 8.47 1.47 -12.37
N SER A 14 8.47 0.61 -13.39
CA SER A 14 7.23 0.16 -14.05
C SER A 14 6.35 -0.68 -13.11
N ALA A 15 6.96 -1.63 -12.39
CA ALA A 15 6.25 -2.47 -11.43
C ALA A 15 5.67 -1.63 -10.26
N ILE A 16 6.46 -0.71 -9.69
CA ILE A 16 6.02 0.14 -8.58
C ILE A 16 4.88 1.06 -9.02
N SER A 17 4.93 1.60 -10.25
CA SER A 17 3.88 2.47 -10.78
C SER A 17 2.52 1.76 -10.88
N LEU A 18 2.52 0.50 -11.35
CA LEU A 18 1.29 -0.31 -11.42
C LEU A 18 0.72 -0.60 -10.02
N ILE A 19 1.60 -0.92 -9.07
CA ILE A 19 1.24 -1.16 -7.67
C ILE A 19 0.64 0.11 -7.04
N MET A 20 1.22 1.29 -7.31
CA MET A 20 0.71 2.58 -6.83
C MET A 20 -0.69 2.89 -7.35
N LEU A 21 -0.97 2.59 -8.62
CA LEU A 21 -2.29 2.77 -9.20
C LEU A 21 -3.32 1.88 -8.46
N ALA A 22 -2.98 0.61 -8.25
CA ALA A 22 -3.82 -0.31 -7.49
C ALA A 22 -4.08 0.18 -6.06
N TYR A 23 -3.05 0.69 -5.37
CA TYR A 23 -3.18 1.23 -4.01
C TYR A 23 -4.06 2.47 -3.95
N THR A 24 -3.95 3.35 -4.94
CA THR A 24 -4.77 4.57 -5.03
C THR A 24 -6.23 4.22 -5.23
N ASN A 25 -6.53 3.28 -6.12
CA ASN A 25 -7.90 2.78 -6.35
C ASN A 25 -8.49 2.20 -5.06
N ARG A 26 -7.71 1.40 -4.33
CA ARG A 26 -8.12 0.83 -3.04
C ARG A 26 -8.36 1.91 -1.97
N PHE A 27 -7.49 2.90 -1.87
CA PHE A 27 -7.65 4.02 -0.94
C PHE A 27 -8.94 4.79 -1.20
N LEU A 28 -9.21 5.12 -2.48
CA LEU A 28 -10.43 5.81 -2.89
C LEU A 28 -11.68 5.00 -2.58
N ALA A 29 -11.64 3.68 -2.83
CA ALA A 29 -12.74 2.78 -2.49
C ALA A 29 -13.04 2.78 -0.98
N TYR A 30 -12.01 2.65 -0.13
CA TYR A 30 -12.20 2.70 1.32
C TYR A 30 -12.71 4.05 1.81
N ALA A 31 -12.20 5.16 1.26
CA ALA A 31 -12.68 6.50 1.61
C ALA A 31 -14.16 6.69 1.23
N ALA A 32 -14.60 6.16 0.08
CA ALA A 32 -15.99 6.20 -0.34
C ALA A 32 -16.90 5.39 0.61
N VAL A 33 -16.49 4.19 1.01
CA VAL A 33 -17.27 3.36 1.96
C VAL A 33 -17.36 4.01 3.33
N VAL A 34 -16.26 4.61 3.84
CA VAL A 34 -16.29 5.35 5.11
C VAL A 34 -17.29 6.51 5.07
N ARG A 35 -17.32 7.29 3.98
CA ARG A 35 -18.29 8.37 3.81
C ARG A 35 -19.73 7.83 3.81
N ASN A 36 -20.02 6.80 3.03
CA ASN A 36 -21.36 6.21 2.98
C ASN A 36 -21.82 5.64 4.33
N LEU A 37 -20.94 4.97 5.06
CA LEU A 37 -21.25 4.46 6.41
C LEU A 37 -21.45 5.59 7.41
N HIS A 38 -20.71 6.70 7.27
CA HIS A 38 -20.87 7.88 8.11
C HIS A 38 -22.24 8.54 7.90
N ASP A 39 -22.67 8.69 6.64
CA ASP A 39 -24.00 9.23 6.31
C ASP A 39 -25.12 8.35 6.91
N LYS A 40 -25.01 7.02 6.74
CA LYS A 40 -25.96 6.05 7.34
C LYS A 40 -25.97 6.08 8.87
N TYR A 41 -24.81 6.32 9.49
CA TYR A 41 -24.72 6.47 10.94
C TYR A 41 -25.44 7.73 11.43
N LEU A 42 -25.36 8.84 10.70
CA LEU A 42 -26.06 10.08 11.05
C LEU A 42 -27.58 9.90 11.03
N GLU A 43 -28.10 9.10 10.10
CA GLU A 43 -29.53 8.78 10.01
C GLU A 43 -30.01 7.81 11.09
N LYS A 44 -29.34 6.65 11.26
CA LYS A 44 -29.85 5.55 12.09
C LYS A 44 -29.25 5.49 13.49
N LYS A 45 -28.12 6.18 13.74
CA LYS A 45 -27.32 6.16 14.98
C LYS A 45 -26.95 4.77 15.51
N ASP A 46 -26.91 3.76 14.63
CA ASP A 46 -26.54 2.39 15.00
C ASP A 46 -25.03 2.26 15.23
N LYS A 47 -24.64 1.76 16.40
CA LYS A 47 -23.25 1.50 16.79
C LYS A 47 -22.55 0.48 15.88
N ARG A 48 -23.29 -0.36 15.14
CA ARG A 48 -22.74 -1.29 14.15
C ARG A 48 -21.98 -0.55 13.03
N TYR A 49 -22.46 0.62 12.60
CA TYR A 49 -21.78 1.42 11.57
C TYR A 49 -20.44 1.99 12.05
N ILE A 50 -20.33 2.38 13.32
CA ILE A 50 -19.06 2.85 13.91
C ILE A 50 -18.00 1.75 13.85
N LYS A 51 -18.36 0.51 14.25
CA LYS A 51 -17.43 -0.62 14.21
C LYS A 51 -16.93 -0.92 12.79
N GLN A 52 -17.82 -0.83 11.79
CA GLN A 52 -17.42 -1.01 10.38
C GLN A 52 -16.49 0.12 9.90
N ILE A 53 -16.80 1.37 10.24
CA ILE A 53 -15.96 2.52 9.92
C ILE A 53 -14.56 2.35 10.51
N GLU A 54 -14.46 1.90 11.76
CA GLU A 54 -13.16 1.69 12.42
C GLU A 54 -12.32 0.60 11.72
N ASN A 55 -12.95 -0.52 11.35
CA ASN A 55 -12.30 -1.58 10.58
C ASN A 55 -11.79 -1.09 9.22
N ILE A 56 -12.59 -0.31 8.48
CA ILE A 56 -12.18 0.24 7.17
C ILE A 56 -11.10 1.31 7.36
N LYS A 57 -11.19 2.13 8.41
CA LYS A 57 -10.17 3.14 8.72
C LYS A 57 -8.81 2.49 9.00
N LYS A 58 -8.77 1.35 9.70
CA LYS A 58 -7.53 0.59 9.92
C LYS A 58 -6.91 0.12 8.59
N ARG A 59 -7.72 -0.41 7.67
CA ARG A 59 -7.29 -0.82 6.33
C ARG A 59 -6.82 0.36 5.47
N LEU A 60 -7.50 1.51 5.60
CA LEU A 60 -7.12 2.77 4.95
C LEU A 60 -5.73 3.24 5.42
N TYR A 61 -5.45 3.24 6.72
CA TYR A 61 -4.13 3.60 7.25
C TYR A 61 -3.03 2.62 6.82
N LEU A 62 -3.35 1.33 6.75
CA LEU A 62 -2.41 0.33 6.27
C LEU A 62 -2.09 0.55 4.77
N THR A 63 -3.11 0.84 3.97
CA THR A 63 -2.99 1.22 2.54
C THR A 63 -2.14 2.48 2.35
N ARG A 64 -2.35 3.49 3.20
CA ARG A 64 -1.53 4.71 3.19
C ARG A 64 -0.07 4.41 3.54
N SER A 65 0.17 3.54 4.53
CA SER A 65 1.53 3.22 4.98
C SER A 65 2.31 2.48 3.89
N MET A 66 1.72 1.46 3.26
CA MET A 66 2.36 0.78 2.12
C MET A 66 2.68 1.75 0.97
N GLN A 67 1.79 2.70 0.66
CA GLN A 67 2.07 3.74 -0.33
C GLN A 67 3.27 4.61 0.04
N ILE A 68 3.36 5.06 1.30
CA ILE A 68 4.49 5.90 1.73
C ILE A 68 5.81 5.13 1.55
N PHE A 69 5.89 3.88 1.99
CA PHE A 69 7.10 3.06 1.82
C PHE A 69 7.44 2.82 0.35
N GLY A 70 6.45 2.52 -0.50
CA GLY A 70 6.66 2.34 -1.94
C GLY A 70 7.11 3.62 -2.65
N ILE A 71 6.53 4.79 -2.31
CA ILE A 71 6.93 6.08 -2.89
C ILE A 71 8.35 6.44 -2.43
N SER A 72 8.66 6.27 -1.14
CA SER A 72 10.00 6.49 -0.61
C SER A 72 11.04 5.60 -1.29
N SER A 73 10.71 4.33 -1.50
CA SER A 73 11.57 3.41 -2.27
C SER A 73 11.83 3.93 -3.68
N LEU A 74 10.77 4.34 -4.39
CA LEU A 74 10.88 4.86 -5.75
C LEU A 74 11.73 6.14 -5.83
N LEU A 75 11.58 7.06 -4.87
CA LEU A 75 12.40 8.26 -4.78
C LEU A 75 13.89 7.93 -4.59
N LEU A 76 14.21 6.95 -3.75
CA LEU A 76 15.59 6.48 -3.58
C LEU A 76 16.12 5.75 -4.82
N CYS A 77 15.27 5.04 -5.58
CA CYS A 77 15.64 4.48 -6.88
C CYS A 77 15.98 5.57 -7.91
N VAL A 78 15.21 6.66 -7.96
CA VAL A 78 15.53 7.81 -8.82
C VAL A 78 16.85 8.47 -8.39
N LEU A 79 17.07 8.63 -7.08
CA LEU A 79 18.33 9.12 -6.54
C LEU A 79 19.51 8.18 -6.88
N THR A 80 19.29 6.87 -6.86
CA THR A 80 20.28 5.88 -7.28
C THR A 80 20.65 6.06 -8.75
N MET A 81 19.68 6.22 -9.65
CA MET A 81 19.95 6.48 -11.07
C MET A 81 20.77 7.77 -11.26
N PHE A 82 20.45 8.82 -10.49
CA PHE A 82 21.22 10.07 -10.50
C PHE A 82 22.67 9.88 -10.01
N LEU A 83 22.89 9.09 -8.95
CA LEU A 83 24.23 8.77 -8.46
C LEU A 83 25.06 7.96 -9.47
N ILE A 84 24.42 7.00 -10.16
CA ILE A 84 25.06 6.26 -11.26
C ILE A 84 25.46 7.21 -12.39
N TYR A 85 24.60 8.18 -12.71
CA TYR A 85 24.85 9.17 -13.76
C TYR A 85 26.08 10.06 -13.46
N ILE A 86 26.32 10.43 -12.19
CA ILE A 86 27.51 11.18 -11.76
C ILE A 86 28.70 10.28 -11.40
N GLU A 87 28.68 9.01 -11.80
CA GLU A 87 29.73 8.00 -11.58
C GLU A 87 30.02 7.63 -10.11
N GLN A 88 29.10 7.94 -9.19
CA GLN A 88 29.21 7.61 -7.76
C GLN A 88 28.66 6.20 -7.43
N GLN A 89 29.29 5.17 -8.00
CA GLN A 89 28.87 3.75 -7.90
C GLN A 89 28.70 3.25 -6.45
N THR A 90 29.67 3.53 -5.56
CA THR A 90 29.64 3.02 -4.17
C THR A 90 28.44 3.54 -3.40
N LEU A 91 28.14 4.84 -3.51
CA LEU A 91 26.98 5.45 -2.86
C LEU A 91 25.66 4.96 -3.48
N ALA A 92 25.63 4.78 -4.81
CA ALA A 92 24.47 4.26 -5.51
C ALA A 92 24.05 2.88 -4.99
N VAL A 93 25.00 1.96 -4.78
CA VAL A 93 24.72 0.61 -4.26
C VAL A 93 24.08 0.65 -2.86
N TRP A 94 24.60 1.49 -1.96
CA TRP A 94 24.03 1.63 -0.61
C TRP A 94 22.62 2.20 -0.63
N ILE A 95 22.39 3.28 -1.39
CA ILE A 95 21.07 3.90 -1.49
C ILE A 95 20.07 2.94 -2.15
N PHE A 96 20.50 2.20 -3.18
CA PHE A 96 19.66 1.19 -3.83
C PHE A 96 19.27 0.08 -2.86
N GLY A 97 20.20 -0.39 -2.02
CA GLY A 97 19.90 -1.37 -0.98
C GLY A 97 18.81 -0.89 -0.01
N VAL A 98 18.89 0.36 0.45
CA VAL A 98 17.85 0.96 1.30
C VAL A 98 16.51 1.06 0.56
N ALA A 99 16.52 1.44 -0.72
CA ALA A 99 15.33 1.48 -1.55
C ALA A 99 14.64 0.11 -1.64
N LEU A 100 15.40 -0.97 -1.83
CA LEU A 100 14.87 -2.33 -1.87
C LEU A 100 14.27 -2.76 -0.53
N VAL A 101 14.91 -2.44 0.59
CA VAL A 101 14.36 -2.75 1.93
C VAL A 101 13.02 -2.06 2.15
N LEU A 102 12.90 -0.78 1.78
CA LEU A 102 11.62 -0.05 1.84
C LEU A 102 10.55 -0.68 0.95
N LEU A 103 10.93 -1.16 -0.24
CA LEU A 103 10.01 -1.86 -1.13
C LEU A 103 9.51 -3.18 -0.53
N ILE A 104 10.41 -3.97 0.07
CA ILE A 104 10.05 -5.22 0.75
C ILE A 104 9.06 -4.94 1.90
N ILE A 105 9.31 -3.90 2.70
CA ILE A 105 8.39 -3.49 3.76
C ILE A 105 7.01 -3.11 3.18
N SER A 106 6.98 -2.33 2.10
CA SER A 106 5.74 -1.97 1.39
C SER A 106 4.95 -3.21 0.95
N LEU A 107 5.63 -4.19 0.34
CA LEU A 107 5.00 -5.42 -0.15
C LEU A 107 4.53 -6.32 1.00
N PHE A 108 5.27 -6.38 2.11
CA PHE A 108 4.84 -7.13 3.28
C PHE A 108 3.57 -6.52 3.90
N LEU A 109 3.49 -5.20 3.99
CA LEU A 109 2.26 -4.51 4.43
C LEU A 109 1.08 -4.78 3.49
N LEU A 110 1.32 -4.88 2.18
CA LEU A 110 0.29 -5.28 1.21
C LEU A 110 -0.25 -6.68 1.52
N ILE A 111 0.61 -7.66 1.80
CA ILE A 111 0.19 -9.03 2.15
C ILE A 111 -0.67 -9.01 3.41
N LEU A 112 -0.23 -8.30 4.46
CA LEU A 112 -1.00 -8.16 5.70
C LEU A 112 -2.37 -7.51 5.47
N GLU A 113 -2.42 -6.48 4.62
CA GLU A 113 -3.68 -5.82 4.27
C GLU A 113 -4.62 -6.81 3.57
N ILE A 114 -4.12 -7.59 2.60
CA ILE A 114 -4.94 -8.56 1.84
C ILE A 114 -5.54 -9.59 2.81
N GLN A 115 -4.76 -10.10 3.76
CA GLN A 115 -5.25 -11.04 4.77
C GLN A 115 -6.37 -10.42 5.63
N ILE A 116 -6.19 -9.17 6.08
CA ILE A 116 -7.22 -8.45 6.85
C ILE A 116 -8.47 -8.23 5.99
N SER A 117 -8.28 -7.92 4.71
CA SER A 117 -9.36 -7.70 3.74
C SER A 117 -10.22 -8.95 3.54
N VAL A 118 -9.59 -10.12 3.36
CA VAL A 118 -10.27 -11.41 3.17
C VAL A 118 -11.02 -11.80 4.45
N LYS A 119 -10.35 -11.74 5.61
CA LYS A 119 -10.96 -12.09 6.90
C LYS A 119 -12.18 -11.23 7.24
N ALA A 120 -12.14 -9.93 6.90
CA ALA A 120 -13.27 -9.04 7.11
C ALA A 120 -14.47 -9.36 6.19
N LEU A 121 -14.20 -9.85 4.97
CA LEU A 121 -15.23 -10.25 4.02
C LEU A 121 -15.88 -11.57 4.46
N GLU A 122 -15.08 -12.55 4.86
CA GLU A 122 -15.53 -13.87 5.31
C GLU A 122 -16.45 -13.75 6.53
N HIS A 123 -16.08 -12.93 7.52
CA HIS A 123 -16.94 -12.67 8.69
C HIS A 123 -18.28 -12.03 8.30
N HIS A 124 -18.32 -11.20 7.26
CA HIS A 124 -19.56 -10.57 6.79
C HIS A 124 -20.47 -11.54 6.03
N ILE A 125 -19.89 -12.55 5.35
CA ILE A 125 -20.63 -13.59 4.65
C ILE A 125 -21.19 -14.62 5.64
N SER A 126 -20.41 -15.06 6.63
CA SER A 126 -20.90 -15.98 7.66
C SER A 126 -22.05 -15.40 8.48
N ASP A 127 -22.04 -14.08 8.75
CA ASP A 127 -23.15 -13.39 9.43
C ASP A 127 -24.46 -13.41 8.60
N ILE A 128 -24.39 -13.60 7.28
CA ILE A 128 -25.55 -13.70 6.37
C ILE A 128 -26.02 -15.16 6.28
N GLU A 129 -25.10 -16.13 6.25
CA GLU A 129 -25.44 -17.56 6.21
C GLU A 129 -26.07 -18.07 7.53
N ASP A 130 -25.63 -17.58 8.69
CA ASP A 130 -26.20 -17.96 10.00
C ASP A 130 -27.56 -17.28 10.32
N ASN A 131 -27.98 -16.30 9.52
CA ASN A 131 -29.29 -15.62 9.65
C ASN A 131 -30.33 -16.10 8.62
N GLN A 132 -30.08 -17.23 7.94
CA GLN A 132 -31.09 -17.99 7.18
C GLN A 132 -31.60 -19.19 7.99
#